data_AF-A0A817SPK4-F1
#
_entry.id   AF-A0A817SPK4-F1
#
_cell.length_a   1.000
_cell.length_b   1.000
_cell.length_c   1.000
_cell.angle_alpha   90.00
_cell.angle_beta   90.00
_cell.angle_gamma   90.00
#
_symmetry.space_group_name_H-M   'P 1'
#
loop_
_entity.id
_entity.type
_entity.pdbx_description
1 polymer ?
#
loop_
_entity_poly.entity_id
_entity_poly.type
_entity_poly.pdbx_seq_one_letter_code
_entity_poly.pdbx_strand_id
1 'polypeptide(L)'
;MDALRTVNNEKFLKTFENQYEQDKLVNVKGRLRDLYIPMNPLFQLMNIAKEQKRQNKLVENLIALAASMIEIKDTELINDTFNQPTRGTFIYAILFDESFSSLSVPNIIINRLSEQWTKW
;
A
#
# COMPACT_ATOMS: atom_id res chain seq x y z
N MET A 1 19.91 -19.87 4.17
CA MET A 1 18.55 -19.88 3.59
C MET A 1 18.21 -18.48 3.12
N ASP A 2 18.70 -18.08 1.94
CA ASP A 2 18.58 -16.71 1.41
C ASP A 2 18.05 -16.67 -0.03
N ALA A 3 17.43 -17.77 -0.50
CA ALA A 3 16.95 -17.87 -1.88
C ALA A 3 15.83 -16.87 -2.23
N LEU A 4 15.07 -16.41 -1.23
CA LEU A 4 14.07 -15.34 -1.40
C LEU A 4 14.69 -13.93 -1.45
N ARG A 5 15.95 -13.78 -1.02
CA ARG A 5 16.63 -12.47 -0.95
C ARG A 5 17.33 -12.06 -2.26
N THR A 6 17.56 -13.01 -3.16
CA THR A 6 18.26 -12.81 -4.46
C THR A 6 17.36 -13.00 -5.67
N VAL A 7 16.04 -13.02 -5.49
CA VAL A 7 15.10 -13.15 -6.60
C VAL A 7 15.07 -11.84 -7.42
N ASN A 8 16.06 -11.70 -8.31
CA ASN A 8 15.95 -10.89 -9.53
C ASN A 8 15.22 -11.67 -10.64
N ASN A 9 14.66 -12.84 -10.31
CA ASN A 9 13.82 -13.59 -11.23
C ASN A 9 12.45 -12.91 -11.32
N GLU A 10 12.37 -11.90 -12.17
CA GLU A 10 11.15 -11.13 -12.45
C GLU A 10 9.96 -12.04 -12.77
N LYS A 11 10.21 -13.18 -13.45
CA LYS A 11 9.17 -14.17 -13.74
C LYS A 11 8.58 -14.79 -12.48
N PHE A 12 9.43 -15.14 -11.50
CA PHE A 12 8.94 -15.62 -10.20
C PHE A 12 8.14 -14.54 -9.48
N LEU A 13 8.68 -13.32 -9.37
CA LEU A 13 8.03 -12.21 -8.66
C LEU A 13 6.65 -11.95 -9.25
N LYS A 14 6.55 -11.84 -10.58
CA LYS A 14 5.30 -11.60 -11.27
C LYS A 14 4.31 -12.75 -11.14
N THR A 15 4.78 -14.00 -11.17
CA THR A 15 3.92 -15.17 -10.94
C THR A 15 3.36 -15.17 -9.52
N PHE A 16 4.20 -14.83 -8.53
CA PHE A 16 3.78 -14.75 -7.14
C PHE A 16 2.80 -13.60 -6.89
N GLU A 17 3.08 -12.41 -7.44
CA GLU A 17 2.19 -11.24 -7.37
C GLU A 17 0.80 -11.56 -7.92
N ASN A 18 0.73 -12.19 -9.10
CA ASN A 18 -0.55 -12.59 -9.70
C ASN A 18 -1.30 -13.60 -8.83
N GLN A 19 -0.62 -14.62 -8.29
CA GLN A 19 -1.25 -15.61 -7.43
C GLN A 19 -1.75 -14.98 -6.13
N TYR A 20 -0.94 -14.11 -5.52
CA TYR A 20 -1.32 -13.39 -4.30
C TYR A 20 -2.52 -12.48 -4.54
N GLU A 21 -2.57 -11.78 -5.67
CA GLU A 21 -3.72 -10.96 -6.06
C GLU A 21 -5.00 -11.78 -6.06
N GLN A 22 -5.00 -12.91 -6.79
CA GLN A 22 -6.17 -13.77 -6.94
C GLN A 22 -6.60 -14.38 -5.60
N ASP A 23 -5.65 -14.90 -4.82
CA ASP A 23 -5.95 -15.65 -3.61
C ASP A 23 -6.29 -14.76 -2.41
N LYS A 24 -5.66 -13.58 -2.32
CA LYS A 24 -5.66 -12.75 -1.10
C LYS A 24 -6.28 -11.38 -1.30
N LEU A 25 -6.26 -10.78 -2.49
CA LEU A 25 -6.68 -9.38 -2.68
C LEU A 25 -8.05 -9.23 -3.34
N VAL A 26 -8.36 -10.02 -4.39
CA VAL A 26 -9.60 -9.87 -5.18
C VAL A 26 -10.86 -9.90 -4.29
N ASN A 27 -10.95 -10.87 -3.38
CA ASN A 27 -12.13 -11.06 -2.53
C ASN A 27 -12.26 -10.04 -1.39
N VAL A 28 -11.24 -9.23 -1.14
CA VAL A 28 -11.21 -8.25 -0.05
C VAL A 28 -10.92 -6.84 -0.53
N LYS A 29 -10.91 -6.59 -1.84
CA LYS A 29 -10.57 -5.31 -2.47
C LYS A 29 -11.25 -4.10 -1.80
N GLY A 30 -12.56 -4.18 -1.55
CA GLY A 30 -13.34 -3.11 -0.91
C GLY A 30 -12.97 -2.83 0.55
N ARG A 31 -12.23 -3.74 1.20
CA ARG A 31 -11.80 -3.65 2.60
C ARG A 31 -10.29 -3.47 2.76
N LEU A 32 -9.52 -3.39 1.66
CA LEU A 32 -8.06 -3.21 1.73
C LEU A 32 -7.66 -1.92 2.45
N ARG A 33 -8.51 -0.90 2.39
CA ARG A 33 -8.35 0.37 3.11
C ARG A 33 -8.57 0.29 4.63
N ASP A 34 -9.18 -0.79 5.13
CA ASP A 34 -9.50 -0.95 6.55
C ASP A 34 -8.26 -1.41 7.33
N LEU A 35 -7.31 -0.48 7.55
CA LEU A 35 -6.03 -0.75 8.21
C LEU A 35 -6.15 -1.07 9.71
N TYR A 36 -7.34 -0.95 10.28
CA TYR A 36 -7.63 -1.36 11.67
C TYR A 36 -7.94 -2.86 11.81
N ILE A 37 -8.10 -3.60 10.71
CA ILE A 37 -8.40 -5.03 10.73
C ILE A 37 -7.07 -5.82 10.69
N PRO A 38 -6.72 -6.60 11.75
CA PRO A 38 -5.44 -7.33 11.78
C PRO A 38 -5.26 -8.38 10.69
N MET A 39 -6.36 -8.90 10.14
CA MET A 39 -6.38 -9.86 9.04
C MET A 39 -6.41 -9.21 7.65
N ASN A 40 -6.38 -7.88 7.57
CA ASN A 40 -6.29 -7.17 6.30
C ASN A 40 -4.94 -7.48 5.62
N PRO A 41 -4.92 -7.98 4.37
CA PRO A 41 -3.68 -8.33 3.68
C PRO A 41 -2.70 -7.17 3.55
N LEU A 42 -3.17 -5.95 3.29
CA LEU A 42 -2.32 -4.77 3.22
C LEU A 42 -1.73 -4.45 4.60
N PHE A 43 -2.54 -4.49 5.65
CA PHE A 43 -2.06 -4.27 7.02
C PHE A 43 -1.00 -5.31 7.44
N GLN A 44 -1.21 -6.58 7.10
CA GLN A 44 -0.22 -7.64 7.37
C GLN A 44 1.08 -7.41 6.61
N LEU A 45 1.01 -7.10 5.32
CA LEU A 45 2.20 -6.81 4.51
C LEU A 45 2.98 -5.60 5.07
N MET A 46 2.27 -4.57 5.50
CA MET A 46 2.88 -3.41 6.15
C MET A 46 3.59 -3.78 7.44
N ASN A 47 2.97 -4.59 8.30
CA ASN A 47 3.61 -5.05 9.54
C ASN A 47 4.85 -5.89 9.25
N ILE A 48 4.80 -6.77 8.25
CA ILE A 48 5.97 -7.53 7.78
C ILE A 48 7.09 -6.57 7.33
N ALA A 49 6.75 -5.52 6.58
CA ALA A 49 7.73 -4.53 6.13
C ALA A 49 8.35 -3.75 7.31
N LYS A 50 7.56 -3.41 8.34
CA LYS A 50 8.03 -2.73 9.58
C LYS A 50 9.00 -3.60 10.39
N GLU A 51 8.73 -4.90 10.49
CA GLU A 51 9.55 -5.83 11.27
C GLU A 51 10.89 -6.17 10.57
N GLN A 52 11.00 -5.90 9.28
CA GLN A 52 12.21 -6.20 8.52
C GLN A 52 13.26 -5.11 8.69
N LYS A 53 14.47 -5.51 9.12
CA LYS A 53 15.64 -4.62 9.25
C LYS A 53 16.18 -4.11 7.89
N ARG A 54 15.70 -4.66 6.77
CA ARG A 54 16.14 -4.33 5.41
C ARG A 54 14.94 -4.41 4.46
N GLN A 55 14.91 -3.55 3.45
CA GLN A 55 13.91 -3.56 2.40
C GLN A 55 13.83 -4.93 1.70
N ASN A 56 12.61 -5.42 1.49
CA ASN A 56 12.32 -6.65 0.77
C ASN A 56 11.46 -6.32 -0.44
N LYS A 57 12.05 -6.50 -1.63
CA LYS A 57 11.44 -6.10 -2.88
C LYS A 57 10.10 -6.78 -3.16
N LEU A 58 9.96 -8.06 -2.78
CA LEU A 58 8.70 -8.79 -2.94
C LEU A 58 7.61 -8.16 -2.07
N VAL A 59 7.91 -7.89 -0.79
CA VAL A 59 6.94 -7.28 0.12
C VAL A 59 6.53 -5.89 -0.37
N GLU A 60 7.48 -5.07 -0.81
CA GLU A 60 7.19 -3.76 -1.39
C GLU A 60 6.29 -3.84 -2.63
N ASN A 61 6.56 -4.79 -3.53
CA ASN A 61 5.74 -4.99 -4.71
C ASN A 61 4.31 -5.42 -4.34
N LEU A 62 4.15 -6.32 -3.37
CA LEU A 62 2.84 -6.75 -2.90
C LEU A 62 2.07 -5.63 -2.20
N ILE A 63 2.76 -4.78 -1.44
CA ILE A 63 2.19 -3.57 -0.84
C ILE A 63 1.70 -2.62 -1.93
N ALA A 64 2.54 -2.34 -2.94
CA ALA A 64 2.18 -1.47 -4.05
C ALA A 64 1.00 -2.01 -4.86
N LEU A 65 0.97 -3.33 -5.11
CA LEU A 65 -0.12 -4.02 -5.77
C LEU A 65 -1.43 -3.85 -4.98
N ALA A 66 -1.44 -4.19 -3.69
CA ALA A 66 -2.61 -4.05 -2.84
C ALA A 66 -3.09 -2.59 -2.74
N ALA A 67 -2.17 -1.63 -2.61
CA ALA A 67 -2.50 -0.21 -2.57
C ALA A 67 -3.10 0.29 -3.89
N SER A 68 -2.58 -0.17 -5.04
CA SER A 68 -3.11 0.21 -6.37
C SER A 68 -4.53 -0.28 -6.63
N MET A 69 -4.97 -1.33 -5.92
CA MET A 69 -6.35 -1.82 -5.99
C MET A 69 -7.33 -0.98 -5.14
N ILE A 70 -6.84 -0.11 -4.27
CA ILE A 70 -7.68 0.77 -3.46
C ILE A 70 -8.13 1.94 -4.33
N GLU A 71 -9.43 2.01 -4.58
CA GLU A 71 -10.03 3.19 -5.19
C GLU A 71 -9.95 4.35 -4.19
N ILE A 72 -9.27 5.44 -4.56
CA ILE A 72 -9.28 6.70 -3.81
C ILE A 72 -10.04 7.72 -4.64
N LYS A 73 -11.08 8.32 -4.06
CA LYS A 73 -11.88 9.37 -4.71
C LYS A 73 -11.21 10.73 -4.51
N ASP A 74 -11.33 11.63 -5.48
CA ASP A 74 -10.72 12.97 -5.38
C ASP A 74 -11.26 13.76 -4.18
N THR A 75 -12.56 13.63 -3.89
CA THR A 75 -13.18 14.26 -2.72
C THR A 75 -12.61 13.73 -1.41
N GLU A 76 -12.38 12.42 -1.32
CA GLU A 76 -11.73 11.77 -0.18
C GLU A 76 -10.28 12.25 -0.04
N LEU A 77 -9.55 12.33 -1.17
CA LEU A 77 -8.16 12.77 -1.21
C LEU A 77 -7.98 14.18 -0.63
N ILE A 78 -8.78 15.15 -1.09
CA ILE A 78 -8.73 16.53 -0.58
C ILE A 78 -9.24 16.60 0.86
N ASN A 79 -10.34 15.90 1.16
CA ASN A 79 -10.94 15.96 2.48
C ASN A 79 -10.00 15.40 3.55
N ASP A 80 -9.43 14.23 3.32
CA ASP A 80 -8.63 13.51 4.33
C ASP A 80 -7.19 14.05 4.43
N THR A 81 -6.74 14.82 3.44
CA THR A 81 -5.42 15.48 3.45
C THR A 81 -5.50 16.90 4.01
N PHE A 82 -6.49 17.70 3.61
CA PHE A 82 -6.50 19.15 3.87
C PHE A 82 -7.69 19.62 4.72
N ASN A 83 -8.91 19.15 4.46
CA ASN A 83 -10.10 19.73 5.12
C ASN A 83 -10.37 19.13 6.51
N GLN A 84 -10.28 17.81 6.63
CA GLN A 84 -10.59 17.03 7.82
C GLN A 84 -9.60 15.86 7.98
N PRO A 85 -8.31 16.15 8.21
CA PRO A 85 -7.32 15.11 8.42
C PRO A 85 -7.60 14.35 9.73
N THR A 86 -7.88 13.05 9.65
CA THR A 86 -8.13 12.21 10.84
C THR A 86 -7.33 10.93 10.79
N ARG A 87 -6.77 10.51 11.94
CA ARG A 87 -6.00 9.26 12.08
C ARG A 87 -6.75 7.98 11.68
N GLY A 88 -8.07 8.05 11.59
CA GLY A 88 -8.91 6.91 11.22
C GLY A 88 -9.01 6.70 9.70
N THR A 89 -8.61 7.66 8.87
CA THR A 89 -8.71 7.52 7.42
C THR A 89 -7.47 6.85 6.85
N PHE A 90 -7.67 6.08 5.79
CA PHE A 90 -6.59 5.43 5.06
C PHE A 90 -5.54 6.43 4.58
N ILE A 91 -5.97 7.54 3.98
CA ILE A 91 -5.08 8.54 3.40
C ILE A 91 -4.20 9.18 4.46
N TYR A 92 -4.80 9.59 5.58
CA TYR A 92 -4.05 10.17 6.69
C TYR A 92 -3.05 9.16 7.26
N ALA A 93 -3.51 7.93 7.53
CA ALA A 93 -2.67 6.88 8.06
C ALA A 93 -1.44 6.70 7.17
N ILE A 94 -1.62 6.50 5.87
CA ILE A 94 -0.51 6.33 4.91
C ILE A 94 0.44 7.54 4.86
N LEU A 95 -0.08 8.77 4.82
CA LEU A 95 0.76 9.96 4.63
C LEU A 95 1.52 10.39 5.89
N PHE A 96 0.92 10.20 7.07
CA PHE A 96 1.39 10.84 8.30
C PHE A 96 1.82 9.87 9.40
N ASP A 97 1.51 8.57 9.30
CA ASP A 97 2.12 7.59 10.20
C ASP A 97 3.54 7.29 9.71
N GLU A 98 4.54 7.63 10.55
CA GLU A 98 5.97 7.43 10.26
C GLU A 98 6.28 5.99 9.85
N SER A 99 5.48 5.03 10.32
CA SER A 99 5.66 3.62 9.98
C SER A 99 5.45 3.31 8.50
N PHE A 100 4.89 4.25 7.72
CA PHE A 100 4.71 4.11 6.27
C PHE A 100 5.64 5.00 5.46
N SER A 101 6.42 5.89 6.10
CA SER A 101 7.32 6.83 5.41
C SER A 101 8.37 6.15 4.52
N SER A 102 8.80 4.93 4.88
CA SER A 102 9.78 4.15 4.12
C SER A 102 9.15 3.26 3.04
N LEU A 103 7.82 3.21 2.94
CA LEU A 103 7.10 2.44 1.93
C LEU A 103 6.87 3.27 0.66
N SER A 104 6.54 2.61 -0.45
CA SER A 104 6.20 3.26 -1.71
C SER A 104 4.76 3.79 -1.77
N VAL A 105 3.88 3.36 -0.85
CA VAL A 105 2.45 3.73 -0.84
C VAL A 105 2.20 5.23 -0.67
N PRO A 106 2.90 5.97 0.21
CA PRO A 106 2.73 7.41 0.32
C PRO A 106 2.94 8.12 -1.02
N ASN A 107 3.91 7.68 -1.83
CA ASN A 107 4.18 8.27 -3.14
C ASN A 107 3.00 8.12 -4.11
N ILE A 108 2.21 7.05 -4.00
CA ILE A 108 0.99 6.87 -4.82
C ILE A 108 -0.03 7.98 -4.49
N ILE A 109 -0.20 8.28 -3.20
CA ILE A 109 -1.12 9.33 -2.75
C ILE A 109 -0.58 10.72 -3.13
N ILE A 110 0.70 10.98 -2.91
CA ILE A 110 1.37 12.25 -3.25
C ILE A 110 1.31 12.53 -4.75
N ASN A 111 1.54 11.53 -5.60
CA ASN A 111 1.43 11.68 -7.05
C ASN A 111 0.01 12.07 -7.47
N ARG A 112 -1.01 11.40 -6.91
CA ARG A 112 -2.41 11.75 -7.17
C ARG A 112 -2.78 13.15 -6.69
N LEU A 113 -2.28 13.55 -5.51
CA LEU A 113 -2.46 14.92 -4.99
C LEU A 113 -1.83 15.95 -5.95
N SER A 114 -0.63 15.66 -6.45
CA SER A 114 0.08 16.53 -7.39
C SER A 114 -0.68 16.67 -8.72
N GLU A 115 -1.19 15.56 -9.26
CA GLU A 115 -2.03 15.56 -10.46
C GLU A 115 -3.31 16.39 -10.28
N GLN A 116 -3.96 16.31 -9.12
CA GLN A 116 -5.13 17.11 -8.82
C GLN A 116 -4.81 18.60 -8.68
N TRP A 117 -3.70 18.93 -8.00
CA TRP A 117 -3.24 20.31 -7.88
C TRP A 117 -2.97 20.96 -9.24
N THR A 118 -2.40 20.23 -10.20
CA THR A 118 -2.17 20.75 -11.56
C THR A 118 -3.44 20.96 -12.39
N LYS A 119 -4.58 20.41 -11.98
CA LYS A 119 -5.87 20.56 -12.67
C LYS A 119 -6.73 21.69 -12.11
N TRP A 120 -6.41 22.17 -10.90
CA TRP A 120 -7.06 23.31 -10.25
C TRP A 120 -6.41 24.62 -10.69
#